data_AF-A0A1Z9WB80-F1
#
_entry.id   AF-A0A1Z9WB80-F1
#
_cell.length_a   1.000
_cell.length_b   1.000
_cell.length_c   1.000
_cell.angle_alpha   90.00
_cell.angle_beta   90.00
_cell.angle_gamma   90.00
#
_symmetry.space_group_name_H-M   'P 1'
#
loop_
_entity.id
_entity.type
_entity.pdbx_description
1 polymer ?
#
loop_
_entity_poly.entity_id
_entity_poly.type
_entity_poly.pdbx_seq_one_letter_code
_entity_poly.pdbx_strand_id
1 'polypeptide(L)'
;MDSTAKNRSITQTWFAIALWKRILTAMVIGALLGSLWGPGAEAIGWIGDLFIRLIRMIVVPLVFVTIVSGVVSMGDPSKLGSLGVKTLILYMLTTLGAITIGLILAVLIQPGSGVDLTGAPTSTLQETIPLSERLISIVPENPIAALAEGNILAIIFFAILIGVGVLSIGESGKPVAEFMDASSEVVLRITHWIMEIAPFGVLALIARVTGAQGFDALLNAVVLAITVLIACAAHLVLTHGIVIMQLMLRLSPINFFRGAREAMLVAFSTSSSAATLPVSMSAAEDNLGVKPVVASTVLPLGATINMDGTALYVGIVSVFAAQAFGIDLTLTDYLIMAGTTTLVSVGTAAVPSASLFLMAAVMETIGMTAQQIAVTVGFIFIIDRPLDMLRTSINIAGDLAVSTAVASWEGEFVREVFDRPLNS
;
A
#
# COMPACT_ATOMS: atom_id res chain seq x y z
N MET A 1 -33.14 -19.41 25.62
CA MET A 1 -32.03 -19.18 26.57
C MET A 1 -30.98 -20.23 26.27
N ASP A 2 -30.04 -19.91 25.40
CA ASP A 2 -29.08 -20.89 24.88
C ASP A 2 -27.82 -20.87 25.76
N SER A 3 -27.52 -22.01 26.39
CA SER A 3 -26.53 -22.16 27.47
C SER A 3 -25.14 -22.53 26.94
N THR A 4 -24.63 -21.79 25.96
CA THR A 4 -23.32 -22.04 25.34
C THR A 4 -22.30 -20.91 25.56
N ALA A 5 -22.45 -20.14 26.64
CA ALA A 5 -21.38 -19.28 27.15
C ALA A 5 -20.28 -20.13 27.82
N LYS A 6 -19.60 -20.95 27.02
CA LYS A 6 -18.37 -21.64 27.42
C LYS A 6 -17.32 -20.56 27.69
N ASN A 7 -16.73 -20.57 28.90
CA ASN A 7 -15.59 -19.74 29.30
C ASN A 7 -14.51 -19.73 28.20
N ARG A 8 -14.55 -18.75 27.30
CA ARG A 8 -13.44 -18.50 26.37
C ARG A 8 -12.28 -18.00 27.21
N SER A 9 -11.10 -18.57 27.02
CA SER A 9 -9.89 -18.01 27.64
C SER A 9 -9.71 -16.55 27.18
N ILE A 10 -9.01 -15.74 27.97
CA ILE A 10 -8.68 -14.35 27.59
C ILE A 10 -8.00 -14.32 26.20
N THR A 11 -7.15 -15.30 25.91
CA THR A 11 -6.49 -15.48 24.61
C THR A 11 -7.48 -15.76 23.47
N GLN A 12 -8.45 -16.66 23.67
CA GLN A 12 -9.48 -16.96 22.66
C GLN A 12 -10.39 -15.77 22.39
N THR A 13 -10.66 -14.96 23.42
CA THR A 13 -11.48 -13.75 23.27
C THR A 13 -10.71 -12.65 22.54
N TRP A 14 -9.40 -12.51 22.80
CA TRP A 14 -8.53 -11.55 22.12
C TRP A 14 -8.44 -11.79 20.61
N PHE A 15 -8.15 -13.02 20.19
CA PHE A 15 -8.02 -13.37 18.77
C PHE A 15 -9.37 -13.41 18.02
N ALA A 16 -10.50 -13.44 18.73
CA ALA A 16 -11.82 -13.34 18.11
C ALA A 16 -12.20 -11.91 17.70
N ILE A 17 -11.53 -10.89 18.24
CA ILE A 17 -11.77 -9.49 17.86
C ILE A 17 -10.98 -9.18 16.59
N ALA A 18 -11.66 -8.66 15.56
CA ALA A 18 -11.01 -8.24 14.31
C ALA A 18 -9.81 -7.30 14.59
N LEU A 19 -8.69 -7.54 13.92
CA LEU A 19 -7.43 -6.84 14.16
C LEU A 19 -7.57 -5.31 14.07
N TRP A 20 -8.32 -4.82 13.08
CA TRP A 20 -8.55 -3.39 12.92
C TRP A 20 -9.24 -2.76 14.15
N LYS A 21 -10.19 -3.47 14.79
CA LYS A 21 -10.86 -2.99 16.01
C LYS A 21 -9.86 -2.91 17.17
N ARG A 22 -8.96 -3.90 17.29
CA ARG A 22 -7.92 -3.92 18.32
C ARG A 22 -6.97 -2.74 18.15
N ILE A 23 -6.54 -2.45 16.92
CA ILE A 23 -5.66 -1.32 16.62
C ILE A 23 -6.35 0.02 16.86
N LEU A 24 -7.57 0.24 16.35
CA LEU A 24 -8.29 1.51 16.59
C LEU A 24 -8.56 1.75 18.07
N THR A 25 -8.92 0.70 18.82
CA THR A 25 -9.10 0.79 20.27
C THR A 25 -7.78 1.14 20.96
N ALA A 26 -6.68 0.51 20.54
CA ALA A 26 -5.35 0.80 21.05
C ALA A 26 -4.90 2.25 20.75
N MET A 27 -5.26 2.80 19.58
CA MET A 27 -4.99 4.20 19.24
C MET A 27 -5.72 5.15 20.21
N VAL A 28 -7.01 4.93 20.43
CA VAL A 28 -7.82 5.76 21.35
C VAL A 28 -7.29 5.66 22.78
N ILE A 29 -7.02 4.44 23.26
CA ILE A 29 -6.46 4.22 24.60
C ILE A 29 -5.09 4.86 24.72
N GLY A 30 -4.22 4.70 23.73
CA GLY A 30 -2.89 5.31 23.71
C GLY A 30 -2.95 6.82 23.80
N ALA A 31 -3.85 7.46 23.04
CA ALA A 31 -4.01 8.92 23.06
C ALA A 31 -4.51 9.43 24.41
N LEU A 32 -5.47 8.74 25.02
CA LEU A 32 -5.95 9.06 26.37
C LEU A 32 -4.87 8.84 27.43
N LEU A 33 -4.12 7.74 27.33
CA LEU A 33 -3.07 7.41 28.28
C LEU A 33 -1.91 8.39 28.21
N GLY A 34 -1.46 8.76 27.01
CA GLY A 34 -0.41 9.76 26.84
C GLY A 34 -0.83 11.15 27.30
N SER A 35 -2.05 11.59 26.97
CA SER A 35 -2.55 12.90 27.44
C SER A 35 -2.73 12.99 28.95
N LEU A 36 -3.13 11.90 29.62
CA LEU A 36 -3.29 11.87 31.09
C LEU A 36 -1.95 11.67 31.83
N TRP A 37 -1.04 10.86 31.28
CA TRP A 37 0.24 10.53 31.91
C TRP A 37 1.34 11.55 31.59
N GLY A 38 1.21 12.28 30.49
CA GLY A 38 2.19 13.27 30.04
C GLY A 38 3.54 12.63 29.70
N PRO A 39 4.67 13.31 30.00
CA PRO A 39 6.01 12.81 29.66
C PRO A 39 6.36 11.44 30.27
N GLY A 40 5.64 11.00 31.31
CA GLY A 40 5.80 9.67 31.90
C GLY A 40 5.46 8.51 30.95
N ALA A 41 4.71 8.77 29.87
CA ALA A 41 4.42 7.79 28.83
C ALA A 41 5.67 7.27 28.09
N GLU A 42 6.81 7.97 28.18
CA GLU A 42 8.10 7.49 27.66
C GLU A 42 8.49 6.12 28.25
N ALA A 43 8.04 5.79 29.47
CA ALA A 43 8.34 4.52 30.13
C ALA A 43 7.88 3.28 29.34
N ILE A 44 6.85 3.42 28.49
CA ILE A 44 6.35 2.34 27.62
C ILE A 44 6.85 2.47 26.17
N GLY A 45 7.62 3.52 25.85
CA GLY A 45 8.09 3.82 24.49
C GLY A 45 8.90 2.69 23.85
N TRP A 46 9.65 1.91 24.65
CA TRP A 46 10.41 0.76 24.18
C TRP A 46 9.55 -0.33 23.51
N ILE A 47 8.27 -0.44 23.87
CA ILE A 47 7.32 -1.37 23.24
C ILE A 47 7.06 -0.93 21.79
N GLY A 48 6.90 0.37 21.59
CA GLY A 48 6.79 0.99 20.27
C GLY A 48 8.07 0.81 19.45
N ASP A 49 9.23 1.04 20.06
CA ASP A 49 10.53 0.87 19.40
C ASP A 49 10.78 -0.59 18.99
N LEU A 50 10.44 -1.55 19.86
CA LEU A 50 10.49 -2.98 19.55
C LEU A 50 9.60 -3.31 18.36
N PHE A 51 8.37 -2.79 18.36
CA PHE A 51 7.44 -2.98 17.26
C PHE A 51 7.98 -2.42 15.93
N ILE A 52 8.53 -1.20 15.92
CA ILE A 52 9.19 -0.62 14.74
C ILE A 52 10.37 -1.50 14.27
N ARG A 53 11.17 -2.05 15.20
CA ARG A 53 12.28 -2.96 14.85
C ARG A 53 11.79 -4.24 14.19
N LEU A 54 10.69 -4.83 14.66
CA LEU A 54 10.07 -6.01 14.03
C LEU A 54 9.64 -5.71 12.59
N ILE A 55 9.02 -4.54 12.37
CA ILE A 55 8.64 -4.10 11.02
C ILE A 55 9.89 -3.90 10.16
N ARG A 56 10.93 -3.23 10.67
CA ARG A 56 12.19 -3.00 9.93
C ARG A 56 12.92 -4.30 9.53
N MET A 57 12.85 -5.31 10.40
CA MET A 57 13.49 -6.61 10.16
C MET A 57 12.89 -7.32 8.93
N ILE A 58 11.58 -7.19 8.70
CA ILE A 58 10.90 -7.93 7.63
C ILE A 58 10.94 -7.21 6.27
N VAL A 59 11.24 -5.90 6.25
CA VAL A 59 11.21 -5.04 5.04
C VAL A 59 11.99 -5.65 3.89
N VAL A 60 13.29 -5.89 4.11
CA VAL A 60 14.24 -6.26 3.06
C VAL A 60 13.92 -7.64 2.49
N PRO A 61 13.75 -8.70 3.33
CA PRO A 61 13.35 -10.02 2.83
C PRO A 61 12.04 -9.95 2.05
N LEU A 62 11.04 -9.23 2.57
CA LEU A 62 9.72 -9.11 1.97
C LEU A 62 9.81 -8.48 0.58
N VAL A 63 10.37 -7.27 0.49
CA VAL A 63 10.49 -6.54 -0.78
C VAL A 63 11.20 -7.38 -1.84
N PHE A 64 12.32 -8.03 -1.48
CA PHE A 64 13.06 -8.84 -2.43
C PHE A 64 12.24 -10.02 -2.95
N VAL A 65 11.70 -10.86 -2.07
CA VAL A 65 10.97 -12.07 -2.51
C VAL A 65 9.66 -11.73 -3.20
N THR A 66 8.96 -10.68 -2.78
CA THR A 66 7.65 -10.33 -3.35
C THR A 66 7.78 -9.69 -4.72
N ILE A 67 8.85 -8.93 -4.98
CA ILE A 67 9.10 -8.36 -6.30
C ILE A 67 9.55 -9.45 -7.27
N VAL A 68 10.47 -10.35 -6.86
CA VAL A 68 10.86 -11.47 -7.71
C VAL A 68 9.64 -12.35 -8.03
N SER A 69 8.89 -12.76 -7.01
CA SER A 69 7.64 -13.54 -7.17
C SER A 69 6.62 -12.79 -8.02
N GLY A 70 6.43 -11.49 -7.79
CA GLY A 70 5.52 -10.64 -8.55
C GLY A 70 5.86 -10.60 -10.05
N VAL A 71 7.13 -10.34 -10.38
CA VAL A 71 7.61 -10.34 -11.77
C VAL A 71 7.45 -11.73 -12.41
N VAL A 72 7.79 -12.79 -11.68
CA VAL A 72 7.66 -14.17 -12.17
C VAL A 72 6.19 -14.57 -12.38
N SER A 73 5.28 -14.12 -11.51
CA SER A 73 3.84 -14.40 -11.59
C SER A 73 3.18 -13.78 -12.84
N MET A 74 3.79 -12.73 -13.41
CA MET A 74 3.36 -12.18 -14.69
C MET A 74 3.55 -13.17 -15.85
N GLY A 75 4.40 -14.18 -15.69
CA GLY A 75 4.72 -15.14 -16.74
C GLY A 75 5.42 -14.47 -17.93
N ASP A 76 5.44 -15.16 -19.06
CA ASP A 76 6.05 -14.65 -20.29
C ASP A 76 5.12 -13.60 -20.94
N PRO A 77 5.52 -12.31 -21.04
CA PRO A 77 4.71 -11.27 -21.66
C PRO A 77 4.31 -11.57 -23.11
N SER A 78 5.12 -12.39 -23.81
CA SER A 78 4.79 -12.83 -25.17
C SER A 78 3.69 -13.90 -25.20
N LYS A 79 3.43 -14.57 -24.08
CA LYS A 79 2.38 -15.60 -23.91
C LYS A 79 1.13 -15.08 -23.23
N LEU A 80 1.17 -13.89 -22.61
CA LEU A 80 0.05 -13.22 -21.93
C LEU A 80 -1.09 -12.80 -22.88
N GLY A 81 -0.89 -12.88 -24.20
CA GLY A 81 -1.88 -12.53 -25.21
C GLY A 81 -2.33 -11.06 -25.14
N SER A 82 -3.42 -10.72 -25.85
CA SER A 82 -4.04 -9.39 -25.79
C SER A 82 -4.53 -9.02 -24.39
N LEU A 83 -5.09 -10.01 -23.68
CA LEU A 83 -5.70 -9.86 -22.36
C LEU A 83 -4.72 -9.35 -21.31
N GLY A 84 -3.56 -10.01 -21.17
CA GLY A 84 -2.57 -9.63 -20.16
C GLY A 84 -1.89 -8.30 -20.46
N VAL A 85 -1.55 -8.03 -21.73
CA VAL A 85 -0.92 -6.75 -22.11
C VAL A 85 -1.84 -5.57 -21.86
N LYS A 86 -3.12 -5.66 -22.24
CA LYS A 86 -4.11 -4.60 -21.97
C LYS A 86 -4.28 -4.37 -20.46
N THR A 87 -4.29 -5.44 -19.69
CA THR A 87 -4.40 -5.38 -18.23
C THR A 87 -3.21 -4.66 -17.60
N LEU A 88 -1.99 -5.04 -17.96
CA LEU A 88 -0.77 -4.42 -17.44
C LEU A 88 -0.69 -2.93 -17.79
N ILE A 89 -0.96 -2.58 -19.05
CA ILE A 89 -0.97 -1.17 -19.48
C ILE A 89 -2.00 -0.38 -18.67
N LEU A 90 -3.21 -0.91 -18.49
CA LEU A 90 -4.23 -0.23 -17.70
C LEU A 90 -3.82 -0.06 -16.24
N TYR A 91 -3.29 -1.08 -15.57
CA TYR A 91 -2.82 -0.94 -14.18
C TYR A 91 -1.71 0.10 -14.03
N MET A 92 -0.76 0.13 -14.95
CA MET A 92 0.30 1.14 -14.93
C MET A 92 -0.26 2.56 -15.12
N LEU A 93 -1.23 2.73 -16.01
CA LEU A 93 -1.87 4.03 -16.25
C LEU A 93 -2.76 4.47 -15.09
N THR A 94 -3.53 3.56 -14.47
CA THR A 94 -4.35 3.90 -13.30
C THR A 94 -3.48 4.23 -12.11
N THR A 95 -2.39 3.49 -11.90
CA THR A 95 -1.45 3.74 -10.79
C THR A 95 -0.77 5.09 -10.96
N LEU A 96 -0.30 5.39 -12.19
CA LEU A 96 0.28 6.69 -12.51
C LEU A 96 -0.74 7.83 -12.30
N GLY A 97 -2.00 7.61 -12.69
CA GLY A 97 -3.10 8.53 -12.42
C GLY A 97 -3.33 8.73 -10.92
N ALA A 98 -3.32 7.65 -10.14
CA ALA A 98 -3.52 7.67 -8.68
C ALA A 98 -2.44 8.50 -7.97
N ILE A 99 -1.16 8.23 -8.26
CA ILE A 99 -0.08 9.01 -7.66
C ILE A 99 -0.13 10.46 -8.10
N THR A 100 -0.45 10.74 -9.37
CA THR A 100 -0.57 12.13 -9.85
C THR A 100 -1.65 12.89 -9.06
N ILE A 101 -2.81 12.29 -8.83
CA ILE A 101 -3.87 12.87 -7.99
C ILE A 101 -3.36 13.10 -6.55
N GLY A 102 -2.66 12.11 -5.98
CA GLY A 102 -2.06 12.22 -4.66
C GLY A 102 -1.07 13.38 -4.53
N LEU A 103 -0.13 13.49 -5.47
CA LEU A 103 0.87 14.56 -5.50
C LEU A 103 0.22 15.94 -5.66
N ILE A 104 -0.74 16.09 -6.57
CA ILE A 104 -1.46 17.35 -6.78
C ILE A 104 -2.16 17.77 -5.48
N LEU A 105 -2.89 16.87 -4.84
CA LEU A 105 -3.61 17.18 -3.60
C LEU A 105 -2.67 17.47 -2.44
N ALA A 106 -1.53 16.77 -2.33
CA ALA A 106 -0.55 17.03 -1.29
C ALA A 106 0.13 18.41 -1.45
N VAL A 107 0.35 18.86 -2.69
CA VAL A 107 0.85 20.21 -2.98
C VAL A 107 -0.19 21.28 -2.65
N LEU A 108 -1.47 21.02 -2.93
CA LEU A 108 -2.54 21.99 -2.69
C LEU A 108 -2.92 22.11 -1.21
N ILE A 109 -3.01 20.98 -0.49
CA ILE A 109 -3.44 20.93 0.91
C ILE A 109 -2.28 21.18 1.87
N GLN A 110 -1.05 20.83 1.46
CA GLN A 110 0.17 20.97 2.25
C GLN A 110 0.08 20.32 3.64
N PRO A 111 -0.22 19.01 3.73
CA PRO A 111 -0.52 18.35 5.00
C PRO A 111 0.67 18.31 5.98
N GLY A 112 1.91 18.49 5.50
CA GLY A 112 3.11 18.52 6.34
C GLY A 112 3.54 19.94 6.75
N SER A 113 2.87 20.97 6.26
CA SER A 113 3.19 22.35 6.63
C SER A 113 2.87 22.62 8.11
N GLY A 114 3.86 23.10 8.86
CA GLY A 114 3.72 23.37 10.30
C GLY A 114 3.78 22.13 11.18
N VAL A 115 4.10 20.95 10.62
CA VAL A 115 4.34 19.73 11.39
C VAL A 115 5.81 19.66 11.75
N ASP A 116 6.12 19.82 13.03
CA ASP A 116 7.47 19.60 13.53
C ASP A 116 7.66 18.11 13.88
N LEU A 117 8.19 17.35 12.92
CA LEU A 117 8.64 15.97 13.16
C LEU A 117 10.01 15.93 13.85
N THR A 118 10.60 17.08 14.19
CA THR A 118 12.01 17.19 14.56
C THR A 118 12.26 17.69 15.99
N GLY A 119 12.89 16.80 16.78
CA GLY A 119 13.98 17.18 17.70
C GLY A 119 15.36 16.94 17.06
N ALA A 120 15.39 16.68 15.75
CA ALA A 120 16.60 16.57 14.96
C ALA A 120 17.02 17.97 14.49
N PRO A 121 18.32 18.32 14.47
CA PRO A 121 18.75 19.60 13.95
C PRO A 121 18.19 19.77 12.54
N THR A 122 17.59 20.94 12.26
CA THR A 122 17.28 21.40 10.90
C THR A 122 18.49 21.09 10.04
N SER A 123 18.39 20.04 9.22
CA SER A 123 19.56 19.53 8.52
C SER A 123 20.07 20.63 7.61
N THR A 124 21.36 20.92 7.73
CA THR A 124 22.17 21.64 6.75
C THR A 124 21.71 21.29 5.36
N LEU A 125 21.38 22.32 4.56
CA LEU A 125 21.03 22.27 3.14
C LEU A 125 21.59 21.00 2.50
N GLN A 126 20.70 20.05 2.24
CA GLN A 126 21.07 18.81 1.58
C GLN A 126 21.57 19.21 0.19
N GLU A 127 22.83 18.93 -0.12
CA GLU A 127 23.32 19.11 -1.49
C GLU A 127 22.41 18.28 -2.41
N THR A 128 21.81 18.96 -3.38
CA THR A 128 20.95 18.30 -4.36
C THR A 128 21.77 17.26 -5.10
N ILE A 129 21.56 15.97 -4.78
CA ILE A 129 22.20 14.86 -5.49
C ILE A 129 21.82 15.00 -6.97
N PRO A 130 22.80 15.13 -7.89
CA PRO A 130 22.51 15.31 -9.31
C PRO A 130 21.75 14.10 -9.87
N LEU A 131 20.86 14.34 -10.83
CA LEU A 131 20.02 13.30 -11.42
C LEU A 131 20.84 12.09 -11.92
N SER A 132 22.02 12.34 -12.48
CA SER A 132 22.91 11.28 -12.94
C SER A 132 23.34 10.35 -11.82
N GLU A 133 23.71 10.88 -10.66
CA GLU A 133 24.11 10.08 -9.49
C GLU A 133 22.92 9.31 -8.92
N ARG A 134 21.73 9.94 -8.88
CA ARG A 134 20.49 9.25 -8.47
C ARG A 134 20.18 8.06 -9.39
N LEU A 135 20.27 8.25 -10.70
CA LEU A 135 20.03 7.17 -11.67
C LEU A 135 21.09 6.07 -11.59
N ILE A 136 22.36 6.42 -11.39
CA ILE A 136 23.45 5.45 -11.21
C ILE A 136 23.22 4.64 -9.92
N SER A 137 22.77 5.28 -8.83
CA SER A 137 22.55 4.62 -7.54
C SER A 137 21.44 3.56 -7.54
N ILE A 138 20.57 3.55 -8.57
CA ILE A 138 19.57 2.49 -8.78
C ILE A 138 20.25 1.14 -9.05
N VAL A 139 21.41 1.15 -9.71
CA VAL A 139 22.13 -0.07 -10.07
C VAL A 139 23.17 -0.37 -9.00
N PRO A 140 22.99 -1.39 -8.14
CA PRO A 140 23.97 -1.71 -7.12
C PRO A 140 25.25 -2.29 -7.73
N GLU A 141 26.41 -1.85 -7.23
CA GLU A 141 27.68 -2.54 -7.50
C GLU A 141 27.70 -3.94 -6.85
N ASN A 142 27.05 -4.08 -5.69
CA ASN A 142 26.91 -5.34 -4.97
C ASN A 142 25.48 -5.50 -4.41
N PRO A 143 24.65 -6.40 -4.98
CA PRO A 143 23.28 -6.59 -4.54
C PRO A 143 23.18 -7.17 -3.12
N ILE A 144 24.19 -7.92 -2.66
CA ILE A 144 24.21 -8.46 -1.29
C ILE A 144 24.48 -7.33 -0.29
N ALA A 145 25.35 -6.38 -0.63
CA ALA A 145 25.56 -5.18 0.18
C ALA A 145 24.29 -4.33 0.22
N ALA A 146 23.61 -4.12 -0.92
CA ALA A 146 22.35 -3.40 -0.98
C ALA A 146 21.26 -4.03 -0.08
N LEU A 147 21.16 -5.36 -0.07
CA LEU A 147 20.28 -6.09 0.85
C LEU A 147 20.67 -5.87 2.33
N ALA A 148 21.97 -5.92 2.65
CA ALA A 148 22.44 -5.75 4.03
C ALA A 148 22.28 -4.33 4.56
N GLU A 149 22.50 -3.33 3.71
CA GLU A 149 22.42 -1.90 4.04
C GLU A 149 20.98 -1.36 3.95
N GLY A 150 20.07 -2.11 3.32
CA GLY A 150 18.68 -1.72 3.16
C GLY A 150 18.46 -0.64 2.10
N ASN A 151 19.30 -0.60 1.06
CA ASN A 151 19.10 0.27 -0.10
C ASN A 151 17.93 -0.28 -0.93
N ILE A 152 16.71 0.21 -0.64
CA ILE A 152 15.49 -0.41 -1.15
C ILE A 152 15.40 -0.27 -2.66
N LEU A 153 15.81 0.86 -3.22
CA LEU A 153 15.77 1.11 -4.66
C LEU A 153 16.65 0.13 -5.44
N ALA A 154 17.87 -0.10 -4.95
CA ALA A 154 18.78 -1.07 -5.54
C ALA A 154 18.29 -2.52 -5.38
N ILE A 155 17.67 -2.84 -4.24
CA ILE A 155 17.03 -4.15 -4.02
C ILE A 155 15.91 -4.38 -5.04
N ILE A 156 15.06 -3.38 -5.28
CA ILE A 156 13.97 -3.46 -6.26
C ILE A 156 14.52 -3.70 -7.66
N PHE A 157 15.51 -2.90 -8.09
CA PHE A 157 16.11 -3.04 -9.41
C PHE A 157 16.70 -4.44 -9.60
N PHE A 158 17.47 -4.92 -8.63
CA PHE A 158 18.04 -6.26 -8.67
C PHE A 158 16.98 -7.37 -8.66
N ALA A 159 15.93 -7.24 -7.83
CA ALA A 159 14.81 -8.18 -7.77
C ALA A 159 14.06 -8.29 -9.11
N ILE A 160 13.83 -7.16 -9.78
CA ILE A 160 13.22 -7.14 -11.13
C ILE A 160 14.11 -7.89 -12.13
N LEU A 161 15.42 -7.62 -12.13
CA LEU A 161 16.35 -8.32 -13.02
C LEU A 161 16.39 -9.83 -12.75
N ILE A 162 16.35 -10.26 -11.49
CA ILE A 162 16.24 -11.68 -11.14
C ILE A 162 14.92 -12.25 -11.68
N GLY A 163 13.79 -11.60 -11.45
CA GLY A 163 12.50 -12.09 -11.93
C GLY A 163 12.45 -12.23 -13.46
N VAL A 164 12.94 -11.22 -14.19
CA VAL A 164 13.07 -11.26 -15.65
C VAL A 164 14.04 -12.35 -16.09
N GLY A 165 15.15 -12.52 -15.38
CA GLY A 165 16.13 -13.59 -15.65
C GLY A 165 15.52 -15.00 -15.48
N VAL A 166 14.74 -15.21 -14.41
CA VAL A 166 14.02 -16.47 -14.14
C VAL A 166 13.04 -16.78 -15.27
N LEU A 167 12.29 -15.79 -15.75
CA LEU A 167 11.38 -15.95 -16.89
C LEU A 167 12.14 -16.24 -18.20
N SER A 168 13.28 -15.59 -18.41
CA SER A 168 14.07 -15.68 -19.65
C SER A 168 14.70 -17.06 -19.87
N ILE A 169 14.97 -17.82 -18.80
CA ILE A 169 15.52 -19.18 -18.89
C ILE A 169 14.43 -20.27 -19.02
N GLY A 170 13.16 -19.88 -19.06
CA GLY A 170 12.02 -20.76 -19.30
C GLY A 170 11.85 -21.85 -18.23
N GLU A 171 11.67 -23.10 -18.67
CA GLU A 171 11.39 -24.25 -17.80
C GLU A 171 12.43 -24.45 -16.69
N SER A 172 13.71 -24.18 -16.97
CA SER A 172 14.79 -24.28 -15.98
C SER A 172 14.66 -23.28 -14.82
N GLY A 173 13.90 -22.20 -15.00
CA GLY A 173 13.63 -21.20 -13.97
C GLY A 173 12.52 -21.58 -13.01
N LYS A 174 11.69 -22.58 -13.33
CA LYS A 174 10.55 -22.98 -12.50
C LYS A 174 10.89 -23.30 -11.04
N PRO A 175 11.98 -24.02 -10.71
CA PRO A 175 12.32 -24.26 -9.31
C PRO A 175 12.62 -22.98 -8.52
N VAL A 176 13.21 -21.97 -9.18
CA VAL A 176 13.49 -20.66 -8.57
C VAL A 176 12.21 -19.86 -8.39
N ALA A 177 11.33 -19.87 -9.39
CA ALA A 177 10.00 -19.28 -9.32
C ALA A 177 9.20 -19.83 -8.12
N GLU A 178 9.07 -21.14 -8.03
CA GLU A 178 8.35 -21.82 -6.94
C GLU A 178 8.98 -21.54 -5.57
N PHE A 179 10.32 -21.49 -5.50
CA PHE A 179 11.02 -21.12 -4.27
C PHE A 179 10.74 -19.67 -3.84
N MET A 180 10.69 -18.73 -4.79
CA MET A 180 10.39 -17.32 -4.52
C MET A 180 8.94 -17.12 -4.09
N ASP A 181 8.00 -17.81 -4.73
CA ASP A 181 6.58 -17.81 -4.33
C ASP A 181 6.39 -18.37 -2.91
N ALA A 182 7.00 -19.53 -2.61
CA ALA A 182 6.96 -20.11 -1.27
C ALA A 182 7.62 -19.21 -0.22
N SER A 183 8.75 -18.57 -0.57
CA SER A 183 9.44 -17.63 0.31
C SER A 183 8.59 -16.39 0.60
N SER A 184 7.90 -15.86 -0.42
CA SER A 184 6.93 -14.77 -0.27
C SER A 184 5.86 -15.15 0.75
N GLU A 185 5.20 -16.30 0.60
CA GLU A 185 4.19 -16.76 1.55
C GLU A 185 4.72 -16.92 2.99
N VAL A 186 5.95 -17.42 3.15
CA VAL A 186 6.59 -17.52 4.48
C VAL A 186 6.79 -16.15 5.11
N VAL A 187 7.30 -15.18 4.35
CA VAL A 187 7.56 -13.82 4.86
C VAL A 187 6.24 -13.08 5.14
N LEU A 188 5.19 -13.32 4.34
CA LEU A 188 3.83 -12.83 4.60
C LEU A 188 3.27 -13.41 5.90
N ARG A 189 3.47 -14.71 6.15
CA ARG A 189 3.04 -15.33 7.42
C ARG A 189 3.74 -14.70 8.63
N ILE A 190 5.03 -14.42 8.54
CA ILE A 190 5.78 -13.72 9.60
C ILE A 190 5.21 -12.31 9.81
N THR A 191 4.92 -11.60 8.72
CA THR A 191 4.29 -10.27 8.77
C THR A 191 2.96 -10.32 9.52
N HIS A 192 2.11 -11.33 9.27
CA HIS A 192 0.87 -11.52 10.02
C HIS A 192 1.09 -11.70 11.53
N TRP A 193 2.10 -12.46 11.95
CA TRP A 193 2.44 -12.62 13.37
C TRP A 193 2.89 -11.31 14.01
N ILE A 194 3.69 -10.52 13.30
CA ILE A 194 4.11 -9.20 13.76
C ILE A 194 2.89 -8.28 13.91
N MET A 195 1.94 -8.32 12.97
CA MET A 195 0.73 -7.50 13.01
C MET A 195 -0.18 -7.82 14.20
N GLU A 196 -0.15 -9.04 14.75
CA GLU A 196 -0.87 -9.38 15.98
C GLU A 196 -0.33 -8.65 17.23
N ILE A 197 0.93 -8.18 17.17
CA ILE A 197 1.57 -7.37 18.21
C ILE A 197 1.28 -5.87 18.00
N ALA A 198 0.86 -5.47 16.80
CA ALA A 198 0.63 -4.07 16.43
C ALA A 198 -0.25 -3.27 17.41
N PRO A 199 -1.36 -3.80 18.00
CA PRO A 199 -2.14 -3.04 18.97
C PRO A 199 -1.30 -2.51 20.14
N PHE A 200 -0.33 -3.28 20.64
CA PHE A 200 0.52 -2.86 21.75
C PHE A 200 1.57 -1.83 21.31
N GLY A 201 2.17 -2.04 20.14
CA GLY A 201 3.11 -1.10 19.54
C GLY A 201 2.47 0.26 19.24
N VAL A 202 1.29 0.25 18.59
CA VAL A 202 0.51 1.46 18.30
C VAL A 202 0.15 2.19 19.59
N LEU A 203 -0.39 1.50 20.59
CA LEU A 203 -0.73 2.12 21.88
C LEU A 203 0.47 2.87 22.47
N ALA A 204 1.64 2.21 22.54
CA ALA A 204 2.85 2.79 23.10
C ALA A 204 3.35 4.00 22.29
N LEU A 205 3.35 3.91 20.96
CA LEU A 205 3.77 5.02 20.09
C LEU A 205 2.85 6.23 20.23
N ILE A 206 1.52 6.03 20.22
CA ILE A 206 0.55 7.10 20.38
C ILE A 206 0.67 7.75 21.76
N ALA A 207 0.79 6.93 22.81
CA ALA A 207 0.94 7.41 24.18
C ALA A 207 2.21 8.24 24.35
N ARG A 208 3.33 7.79 23.78
CA ARG A 208 4.60 8.53 23.80
C ARG A 208 4.48 9.88 23.10
N VAL A 209 3.92 9.91 21.89
CA VAL A 209 3.77 11.15 21.11
C VAL A 209 2.82 12.12 21.81
N THR A 210 1.64 11.68 22.23
CA THR A 210 0.68 12.54 22.93
C THR A 210 1.15 12.99 24.30
N GLY A 211 1.94 12.18 25.00
CA GLY A 211 2.52 12.53 26.29
C GLY A 211 3.67 13.53 26.20
N ALA A 212 4.47 13.46 25.14
CA ALA A 212 5.60 14.37 24.92
C ALA A 212 5.20 15.68 24.21
N GLN A 213 4.34 15.60 23.19
CA GLN A 213 4.03 16.70 22.27
C GLN A 213 2.59 17.20 22.41
N GLY A 214 1.78 16.59 23.27
CA GLY A 214 0.37 16.94 23.45
C GLY A 214 -0.54 16.42 22.33
N PHE A 215 -1.83 16.75 22.44
CA PHE A 215 -2.85 16.28 21.50
C PHE A 215 -2.74 16.95 20.12
N ASP A 216 -2.12 18.14 20.05
CA ASP A 216 -1.96 18.90 18.81
C ASP A 216 -1.12 18.13 17.77
N ALA A 217 -0.16 17.31 18.21
CA ALA A 217 0.60 16.43 17.32
C ALA A 217 -0.29 15.41 16.56
N LEU A 218 -1.41 14.99 17.16
CA LEU A 218 -2.39 14.12 16.48
C LEU A 218 -3.23 14.88 15.47
N LEU A 219 -3.48 16.19 15.66
CA LEU A 219 -4.25 16.98 14.70
C LEU A 219 -3.54 17.07 13.34
N ASN A 220 -2.21 17.16 13.34
CA ASN A 220 -1.39 17.12 12.13
C ASN A 220 -1.55 15.79 11.37
N ALA A 221 -1.65 14.67 12.10
CA ALA A 221 -1.92 13.36 11.50
C ALA A 221 -3.34 13.28 10.90
N VAL A 222 -4.31 14.01 11.45
CA VAL A 222 -5.68 14.08 10.91
C VAL A 222 -5.73 14.83 9.58
N VAL A 223 -5.00 15.93 9.41
CA VAL A 223 -4.93 16.65 8.12
C VAL A 223 -4.38 15.76 7.02
N LEU A 224 -3.33 15.00 7.33
CA LEU A 224 -2.80 14.00 6.42
C LEU A 224 -3.84 12.91 6.10
N ALA A 225 -4.52 12.37 7.11
CA ALA A 225 -5.55 11.36 6.91
C ALA A 225 -6.70 11.85 6.03
N ILE A 226 -7.14 13.10 6.21
CA ILE A 226 -8.17 13.75 5.38
C ILE A 226 -7.67 13.94 3.95
N THR A 227 -6.42 14.38 3.76
CA THR A 227 -5.81 14.49 2.43
C THR A 227 -5.86 13.16 1.68
N VAL A 228 -5.46 12.07 2.34
CA VAL A 228 -5.52 10.72 1.77
C VAL A 228 -6.95 10.29 1.47
N LEU A 229 -7.90 10.57 2.38
CA LEU A 229 -9.33 10.29 2.17
C LEU A 229 -9.87 10.97 0.92
N ILE A 230 -9.61 12.28 0.78
CA ILE A 230 -10.04 13.08 -0.37
C ILE A 230 -9.41 12.54 -1.64
N ALA A 231 -8.12 12.22 -1.61
CA ALA A 231 -7.41 11.72 -2.77
C ALA A 231 -7.88 10.32 -3.20
N CYS A 232 -8.15 9.42 -2.25
CA CYS A 232 -8.77 8.12 -2.51
C CYS A 232 -10.16 8.28 -3.14
N ALA A 233 -11.00 9.18 -2.60
CA ALA A 233 -12.32 9.47 -3.13
C ALA A 233 -12.24 10.10 -4.53
N ALA A 234 -11.30 11.01 -4.75
CA ALA A 234 -11.05 11.64 -6.04
C ALA A 234 -10.60 10.60 -7.07
N HIS A 235 -9.66 9.73 -6.73
CA HIS A 235 -9.20 8.66 -7.65
C HIS A 235 -10.34 7.69 -8.00
N LEU A 236 -11.12 7.29 -7.00
CA LEU A 236 -12.26 6.41 -7.19
C LEU A 236 -13.29 7.02 -8.14
N VAL A 237 -13.69 8.28 -7.91
CA VAL A 237 -14.69 8.95 -8.75
C VAL A 237 -14.14 9.34 -10.12
N LEU A 238 -12.97 9.98 -10.17
CA LEU A 238 -12.40 10.51 -11.41
C LEU A 238 -11.85 9.40 -12.29
N THR A 239 -10.98 8.55 -11.76
CA THR A 239 -10.29 7.52 -12.57
C THR A 239 -11.20 6.33 -12.82
N HIS A 240 -11.69 5.68 -11.78
CA HIS A 240 -12.49 4.46 -11.97
C HIS A 240 -13.91 4.79 -12.47
N GLY A 241 -14.57 5.79 -11.89
CA GLY A 241 -15.92 6.20 -12.28
C GLY A 241 -15.99 6.93 -13.62
N ILE A 242 -15.38 8.11 -13.72
CA ILE A 242 -15.54 8.97 -14.90
C ILE A 242 -14.69 8.47 -16.07
N VAL A 243 -13.38 8.31 -15.88
CA VAL A 243 -12.46 7.95 -16.98
C VAL A 243 -12.76 6.54 -17.49
N ILE A 244 -12.70 5.53 -16.63
CA ILE A 244 -12.91 4.14 -17.07
C ILE A 244 -14.39 3.88 -17.38
N MET A 245 -15.29 3.96 -16.40
CA MET A 245 -16.67 3.51 -16.63
C MET A 245 -17.42 4.42 -17.60
N GLN A 246 -17.43 5.73 -17.38
CA GLN A 246 -18.27 6.64 -18.17
C GLN A 246 -17.67 6.98 -19.54
N LEU A 247 -16.39 7.37 -19.60
CA LEU A 247 -15.78 7.86 -20.84
C LEU A 247 -15.28 6.73 -21.74
N MET A 248 -14.55 5.75 -21.19
CA MET A 248 -13.97 4.66 -21.98
C MET A 248 -14.99 3.58 -22.33
N LEU A 249 -15.82 3.15 -21.36
CA LEU A 249 -16.74 2.02 -21.54
C LEU A 249 -18.20 2.43 -21.81
N ARG A 250 -18.57 3.69 -21.57
CA ARG A 250 -19.96 4.19 -21.65
C ARG A 250 -20.93 3.35 -20.78
N LEU A 251 -20.45 2.97 -19.60
CA LEU A 251 -21.17 2.29 -18.54
C LEU A 251 -21.51 3.25 -17.40
N SER A 252 -22.53 2.92 -16.62
CA SER A 252 -22.95 3.71 -15.46
C SER A 252 -21.96 3.55 -14.30
N PRO A 253 -21.29 4.63 -13.82
CA PRO A 253 -20.42 4.54 -12.65
C PRO A 253 -21.17 4.10 -11.39
N ILE A 254 -22.46 4.45 -11.29
CA ILE A 254 -23.30 4.09 -10.14
C ILE A 254 -23.51 2.58 -10.08
N ASN A 255 -23.76 1.93 -11.21
CA ASN A 255 -23.93 0.46 -11.25
C ASN A 255 -22.62 -0.24 -10.93
N PHE A 256 -21.50 0.28 -11.44
CA PHE A 256 -20.17 -0.22 -11.10
C PHE A 256 -19.91 -0.20 -9.59
N PHE A 257 -20.06 0.95 -8.92
CA PHE A 257 -19.80 1.04 -7.48
C PHE A 257 -20.79 0.23 -6.63
N ARG A 258 -22.02 0.04 -7.10
CA ARG A 258 -22.97 -0.88 -6.46
C ARG A 258 -22.51 -2.33 -6.56
N GLY A 259 -22.03 -2.77 -7.73
CA GLY A 259 -21.53 -4.13 -7.93
C GLY A 259 -20.21 -4.41 -7.22
N ALA A 260 -19.33 -3.42 -7.12
CA ALA A 260 -18.03 -3.53 -6.44
C ALA A 260 -18.13 -3.43 -4.90
N ARG A 261 -19.27 -2.98 -4.37
CA ARG A 261 -19.43 -2.60 -2.95
C ARG A 261 -19.00 -3.69 -1.97
N GLU A 262 -19.42 -4.94 -2.19
CA GLU A 262 -19.15 -6.04 -1.26
C GLU A 262 -17.64 -6.33 -1.18
N ALA A 263 -16.99 -6.48 -2.33
CA ALA A 263 -15.55 -6.69 -2.40
C ALA A 263 -14.77 -5.52 -1.76
N MET A 264 -15.16 -4.28 -2.05
CA MET A 264 -14.54 -3.10 -1.42
C MET A 264 -14.70 -3.09 0.11
N LEU A 265 -15.87 -3.46 0.64
CA LEU A 265 -16.09 -3.53 2.09
C LEU A 265 -15.29 -4.66 2.76
N VAL A 266 -15.16 -5.81 2.08
CA VAL A 266 -14.30 -6.91 2.55
C VAL A 266 -12.85 -6.43 2.58
N ALA A 267 -12.35 -5.82 1.51
CA ALA A 267 -11.01 -5.23 1.48
C ALA A 267 -10.78 -4.16 2.54
N PHE A 268 -11.78 -3.31 2.79
CA PHE A 268 -11.73 -2.34 3.88
C PHE A 268 -11.52 -3.03 5.22
N SER A 269 -12.24 -4.14 5.46
CA SER A 269 -12.19 -4.84 6.74
C SER A 269 -10.92 -5.68 6.94
N THR A 270 -10.41 -6.29 5.87
CA THR A 270 -9.25 -7.20 5.91
C THR A 270 -7.93 -6.44 5.75
N SER A 271 -7.94 -5.35 4.98
CA SER A 271 -6.76 -4.66 4.46
C SER A 271 -5.81 -5.61 3.71
N SER A 272 -6.37 -6.57 2.97
CA SER A 272 -5.60 -7.46 2.11
C SER A 272 -6.33 -7.69 0.79
N SER A 273 -5.67 -7.33 -0.32
CA SER A 273 -6.19 -7.59 -1.67
C SER A 273 -6.27 -9.10 -1.93
N ALA A 274 -5.25 -9.86 -1.51
CA ALA A 274 -5.21 -11.32 -1.64
C ALA A 274 -6.36 -12.01 -0.87
N ALA A 275 -6.63 -11.58 0.37
CA ALA A 275 -7.75 -12.12 1.14
C ALA A 275 -9.13 -11.78 0.55
N THR A 276 -9.20 -10.74 -0.27
CA THR A 276 -10.45 -10.25 -0.90
C THR A 276 -10.69 -10.88 -2.27
N LEU A 277 -9.67 -11.50 -2.88
CA LEU A 277 -9.73 -12.03 -4.24
C LEU A 277 -10.96 -12.92 -4.53
N PRO A 278 -11.36 -13.88 -3.67
CA PRO A 278 -12.55 -14.69 -3.94
C PRO A 278 -13.84 -13.86 -4.04
N VAL A 279 -13.97 -12.83 -3.19
CA VAL A 279 -15.12 -11.91 -3.19
C VAL A 279 -15.07 -10.98 -4.40
N SER A 280 -13.87 -10.51 -4.77
CA SER A 280 -13.68 -9.73 -6.00
C SER A 280 -14.07 -10.51 -7.25
N MET A 281 -13.71 -11.80 -7.34
CA MET A 281 -14.09 -12.66 -8.46
C MET A 281 -15.61 -12.84 -8.56
N SER A 282 -16.28 -13.16 -7.44
CA SER A 282 -17.75 -13.25 -7.41
C SER A 282 -18.41 -11.90 -7.75
N ALA A 283 -17.91 -10.78 -7.22
CA ALA A 283 -18.43 -9.47 -7.59
C ALA A 283 -18.27 -9.15 -9.08
N ALA A 284 -17.13 -9.52 -9.68
CA ALA A 284 -16.88 -9.32 -11.10
C ALA A 284 -17.84 -10.16 -11.96
N GLU A 285 -18.00 -11.44 -11.63
CA GLU A 285 -18.83 -12.38 -12.38
C GLU A 285 -20.32 -12.12 -12.19
N ASP A 286 -20.77 -12.05 -10.94
CA ASP A 286 -22.17 -11.98 -10.59
C ASP A 286 -22.73 -10.57 -10.72
N ASN A 287 -21.96 -9.52 -10.39
CA ASN A 287 -22.50 -8.17 -10.32
C ASN A 287 -22.06 -7.27 -11.47
N LEU A 288 -20.86 -7.50 -12.03
CA LEU A 288 -20.29 -6.65 -13.08
C LEU A 288 -20.31 -7.29 -14.47
N GLY A 289 -20.78 -8.53 -14.61
CA GLY A 289 -20.91 -9.20 -15.90
C GLY A 289 -19.57 -9.55 -16.57
N VAL A 290 -18.49 -9.64 -15.80
CA VAL A 290 -17.18 -10.09 -16.29
C VAL A 290 -17.18 -11.61 -16.37
N LYS A 291 -16.87 -12.21 -17.52
CA LYS A 291 -16.81 -13.68 -17.60
C LYS A 291 -15.61 -14.27 -16.84
N PRO A 292 -15.71 -15.54 -16.38
CA PRO A 292 -14.68 -16.17 -15.55
C PRO A 292 -13.27 -16.12 -16.14
N VAL A 293 -13.12 -16.25 -17.47
CA VAL A 293 -11.81 -16.20 -18.14
C VAL A 293 -11.04 -14.90 -17.88
N VAL A 294 -11.75 -13.76 -17.81
CA VAL A 294 -11.15 -12.45 -17.50
C VAL A 294 -10.98 -12.30 -15.99
N ALA A 295 -12.00 -12.65 -15.20
CA ALA A 295 -11.94 -12.55 -13.74
C ALA A 295 -10.78 -13.36 -13.15
N SER A 296 -10.57 -14.61 -13.60
CA SER A 296 -9.51 -15.50 -13.13
C SER A 296 -8.11 -15.14 -13.61
N THR A 297 -7.99 -14.21 -14.55
CA THR A 297 -6.68 -13.79 -15.10
C THR A 297 -6.31 -12.39 -14.62
N VAL A 298 -7.25 -11.45 -14.68
CA VAL A 298 -7.01 -10.03 -14.40
C VAL A 298 -6.98 -9.71 -12.91
N LEU A 299 -7.87 -10.31 -12.11
CA LEU A 299 -7.98 -9.99 -10.69
C LEU A 299 -6.82 -10.56 -9.85
N PRO A 300 -6.35 -11.82 -10.06
CA PRO A 300 -5.16 -12.31 -9.36
C PRO A 300 -3.91 -11.49 -9.69
N LEU A 301 -3.77 -11.06 -10.94
CA LEU A 301 -2.69 -10.17 -11.38
C LEU A 301 -2.81 -8.77 -10.72
N GLY A 302 -4.03 -8.24 -10.63
CA GLY A 302 -4.31 -6.97 -9.96
C GLY A 302 -3.95 -6.99 -8.47
N ALA A 303 -4.26 -8.08 -7.77
CA ALA A 303 -3.98 -8.20 -6.35
C ALA A 303 -2.50 -7.99 -5.97
N THR A 304 -1.56 -8.20 -6.91
CA THR A 304 -0.12 -8.03 -6.70
C THR A 304 0.47 -6.79 -7.39
N ILE A 305 -0.11 -6.37 -8.53
CA ILE A 305 0.42 -5.28 -9.35
C ILE A 305 -0.33 -3.97 -9.12
N ASN A 306 -1.65 -4.03 -9.03
CA ASN A 306 -2.49 -2.85 -8.96
C ASN A 306 -2.56 -2.33 -7.53
N MET A 307 -1.74 -1.32 -7.27
CA MET A 307 -1.69 -0.68 -5.97
C MET A 307 -1.96 0.83 -6.06
N ASP A 308 -2.94 1.24 -6.86
CA ASP A 308 -3.43 2.62 -7.00
C ASP A 308 -3.52 3.35 -5.65
N GLY A 309 -4.26 2.76 -4.70
CA GLY A 309 -4.47 3.20 -3.32
C GLY A 309 -3.15 3.44 -2.56
N THR A 310 -2.23 2.50 -2.70
CA THR A 310 -0.89 2.57 -2.09
C THR A 310 -0.03 3.64 -2.75
N ALA A 311 -0.04 3.74 -4.07
CA ALA A 311 0.77 4.68 -4.82
C ALA A 311 0.38 6.14 -4.53
N LEU A 312 -0.92 6.45 -4.47
CA LEU A 312 -1.36 7.80 -4.10
C LEU A 312 -0.94 8.16 -2.67
N TYR A 313 -0.99 7.19 -1.77
CA TYR A 313 -0.67 7.40 -0.36
C TYR A 313 0.82 7.60 -0.16
N VAL A 314 1.64 6.78 -0.81
CA VAL A 314 3.09 6.95 -0.80
C VAL A 314 3.47 8.32 -1.35
N GLY A 315 2.84 8.77 -2.46
CA GLY A 315 3.03 10.11 -2.98
C GLY A 315 2.69 11.20 -1.96
N ILE A 316 1.51 11.13 -1.32
CA ILE A 316 1.07 12.11 -0.32
C ILE A 316 2.00 12.11 0.90
N VAL A 317 2.37 10.93 1.42
CA VAL A 317 3.22 10.79 2.61
C VAL A 317 4.63 11.31 2.34
N SER A 318 5.19 11.05 1.17
CA SER A 318 6.51 11.57 0.81
C SER A 318 6.52 13.09 0.69
N VAL A 319 5.46 13.69 0.12
CA VAL A 319 5.30 15.17 0.10
C VAL A 319 5.10 15.73 1.50
N PHE A 320 4.28 15.07 2.33
CA PHE A 320 4.10 15.41 3.75
C PHE A 320 5.45 15.42 4.48
N ALA A 321 6.27 14.38 4.28
CA ALA A 321 7.56 14.26 4.93
C ALA A 321 8.51 15.36 4.47
N ALA A 322 8.59 15.62 3.16
CA ALA A 322 9.38 16.71 2.62
C ALA A 322 8.98 18.07 3.23
N GLN A 323 7.67 18.36 3.31
CA GLN A 323 7.16 19.58 3.94
C GLN A 323 7.53 19.67 5.43
N ALA A 324 7.39 18.57 6.18
CA ALA A 324 7.69 18.53 7.61
C ALA A 324 9.18 18.69 7.93
N PHE A 325 10.07 18.28 7.02
CA PHE A 325 11.52 18.48 7.15
C PHE A 325 12.04 19.75 6.44
N GLY A 326 11.16 20.52 5.79
CA GLY A 326 11.57 21.71 5.03
C GLY A 326 12.41 21.40 3.79
N ILE A 327 12.20 20.23 3.17
CA ILE A 327 12.83 19.84 1.91
C ILE A 327 12.02 20.42 0.75
N ASP A 328 12.65 21.30 -0.02
CA ASP A 328 12.06 21.88 -1.22
C ASP A 328 12.07 20.87 -2.37
N LEU A 329 10.88 20.41 -2.77
CA LEU A 329 10.71 19.50 -3.90
C LEU A 329 10.66 20.26 -5.23
N THR A 330 11.54 19.91 -6.14
CA THR A 330 11.52 20.39 -7.53
C THR A 330 10.53 19.59 -8.38
N LEU A 331 10.16 20.10 -9.56
CA LEU A 331 9.34 19.35 -10.52
C LEU A 331 9.96 17.98 -10.87
N THR A 332 11.29 17.90 -10.95
CA THR A 332 12.02 16.65 -11.20
C THR A 332 11.79 15.63 -10.09
N ASP A 333 11.76 16.06 -8.83
CA ASP A 333 11.50 15.17 -7.70
C ASP A 333 10.09 14.57 -7.78
N TYR A 334 9.07 15.38 -8.10
CA TYR A 334 7.71 14.87 -8.31
C TYR A 334 7.63 13.85 -9.46
N LEU A 335 8.36 14.06 -10.56
CA LEU A 335 8.38 13.12 -11.69
C LEU A 335 9.09 11.81 -11.31
N ILE A 336 10.21 11.87 -10.58
CA ILE A 336 10.90 10.68 -10.08
C ILE A 336 10.00 9.94 -9.09
N MET A 337 9.34 10.64 -8.17
CA MET A 337 8.39 10.02 -7.24
C MET A 337 7.25 9.32 -7.97
N ALA A 338 6.66 9.97 -8.97
CA ALA A 338 5.59 9.39 -9.79
C ALA A 338 6.07 8.12 -10.50
N GLY A 339 7.21 8.19 -11.20
CA GLY A 339 7.78 7.06 -11.93
C GLY A 339 8.21 5.91 -11.03
N THR A 340 9.02 6.20 -10.00
CA THR A 340 9.50 5.21 -9.05
C THR A 340 8.33 4.54 -8.34
N THR A 341 7.40 5.29 -7.75
CA THR A 341 6.26 4.66 -7.03
C THR A 341 5.42 3.80 -7.96
N THR A 342 5.19 4.22 -9.21
CA THR A 342 4.47 3.40 -10.18
C THR A 342 5.22 2.09 -10.47
N LEU A 343 6.54 2.12 -10.59
CA LEU A 343 7.35 0.91 -10.77
C LEU A 343 7.38 0.02 -9.52
N VAL A 344 7.57 0.60 -8.32
CA VAL A 344 7.63 -0.17 -7.07
C VAL A 344 6.27 -0.73 -6.67
N SER A 345 5.17 -0.12 -7.12
CA SER A 345 3.83 -0.65 -6.91
C SER A 345 3.71 -2.09 -7.46
N VAL A 346 4.43 -2.40 -8.54
CA VAL A 346 4.58 -3.75 -9.10
C VAL A 346 5.42 -4.59 -8.14
N GLY A 347 4.80 -5.59 -7.51
CA GLY A 347 5.50 -6.48 -6.56
C GLY A 347 5.42 -6.04 -5.10
N THR A 348 4.57 -5.06 -4.81
CA THR A 348 4.14 -4.82 -3.43
C THR A 348 3.34 -6.02 -2.93
N ALA A 349 3.62 -6.47 -1.71
CA ALA A 349 2.87 -7.54 -1.11
C ALA A 349 1.42 -7.11 -0.80
N ALA A 350 0.45 -7.98 -1.10
CA ALA A 350 -0.98 -7.74 -0.89
C ALA A 350 -1.43 -7.88 0.58
N VAL A 351 -0.65 -7.32 1.51
CA VAL A 351 -0.81 -7.49 2.97
C VAL A 351 -0.82 -6.16 3.72
N PRO A 352 -1.39 -6.16 4.93
CA PRO A 352 -1.43 -4.97 5.77
C PRO A 352 -0.10 -4.25 5.91
N SER A 353 -0.14 -2.93 5.83
CA SER A 353 1.01 -2.04 6.08
C SER A 353 2.20 -2.22 5.13
N ALA A 354 2.06 -2.95 4.01
CA ALA A 354 3.11 -3.12 3.00
C ALA A 354 3.63 -1.77 2.44
N SER A 355 2.79 -0.74 2.41
CA SER A 355 3.13 0.61 1.96
C SER A 355 4.22 1.32 2.77
N LEU A 356 4.43 0.94 4.03
CA LEU A 356 5.48 1.53 4.87
C LEU A 356 6.88 1.25 4.30
N PHE A 357 7.01 0.15 3.56
CA PHE A 357 8.23 -0.24 2.87
C PHE A 357 8.43 0.55 1.58
N LEU A 358 7.35 0.74 0.81
CA LEU A 358 7.40 1.52 -0.42
C LEU A 358 7.70 2.99 -0.17
N MET A 359 7.12 3.59 0.87
CA MET A 359 7.38 4.99 1.15
C MET A 359 8.86 5.24 1.47
N ALA A 360 9.54 4.31 2.16
CA ALA A 360 10.97 4.43 2.45
C ALA A 360 11.78 4.51 1.15
N ALA A 361 11.50 3.62 0.19
CA ALA A 361 12.17 3.62 -1.12
C ALA A 361 11.95 4.93 -1.88
N VAL A 362 10.71 5.44 -1.88
CA VAL A 362 10.37 6.67 -2.61
C VAL A 362 10.98 7.90 -1.95
N MET A 363 10.96 7.98 -0.62
CA MET A 363 11.58 9.06 0.15
C MET A 363 13.10 9.11 -0.03
N GLU A 364 13.76 7.96 -0.14
CA GLU A 364 15.20 7.89 -0.45
C GLU A 364 15.52 8.53 -1.82
N THR A 365 14.65 8.36 -2.82
CA THR A 365 14.87 8.93 -4.18
C THR A 365 14.81 10.45 -4.25
N ILE A 366 14.17 11.08 -3.27
CA ILE A 366 14.12 12.54 -3.12
C ILE A 366 15.17 13.06 -2.12
N GLY A 367 16.11 12.20 -1.73
CA GLY A 367 17.27 12.55 -0.93
C GLY A 367 17.08 12.39 0.57
N MET A 368 15.93 11.92 1.08
CA MET A 368 15.74 11.81 2.52
C MET A 368 16.71 10.80 3.16
N THR A 369 17.29 11.19 4.30
CA THR A 369 18.18 10.32 5.06
C THR A 369 17.41 9.17 5.74
N ALA A 370 18.09 8.06 6.03
CA ALA A 370 17.52 6.94 6.76
C ALA A 370 16.90 7.35 8.12
N GLN A 371 17.44 8.39 8.77
CA GLN A 371 16.90 8.92 10.02
C GLN A 371 15.57 9.68 9.81
N GLN A 372 15.48 10.52 8.77
CA GLN A 372 14.24 11.24 8.42
C GLN A 372 13.13 10.26 8.00
N ILE A 373 13.47 9.27 7.18
CA ILE A 373 12.56 8.18 6.79
C ILE A 373 12.05 7.43 8.02
N ALA A 374 12.96 7.06 8.93
CA ALA A 374 12.63 6.37 10.17
C ALA A 374 11.62 7.13 11.04
N VAL A 375 11.82 8.44 11.20
CA VAL A 375 10.91 9.31 11.97
C VAL A 375 9.55 9.43 11.28
N THR A 376 9.55 9.65 9.96
CA THR A 376 8.32 9.72 9.16
C THR A 376 7.51 8.44 9.29
N VAL A 377 8.13 7.28 9.04
CA VAL A 377 7.46 5.98 9.13
C VAL A 377 6.89 5.77 10.53
N GLY A 378 7.62 6.14 11.58
CA GLY A 378 7.13 6.08 12.96
C GLY A 378 5.90 6.96 13.21
N PHE A 379 5.90 8.19 12.69
CA PHE A 379 4.75 9.10 12.78
C PHE A 379 3.56 8.58 11.99
N ILE A 380 3.76 8.12 10.76
CA ILE A 380 2.70 7.63 9.89
C ILE A 380 2.05 6.36 10.44
N PHE A 381 2.83 5.52 11.13
CA PHE A 381 2.32 4.28 11.71
C PHE A 381 1.12 4.49 12.65
N ILE A 382 1.06 5.65 13.30
CA ILE A 382 -0.05 6.10 14.17
C ILE A 382 -1.40 6.00 13.45
N ILE A 383 -1.44 6.40 12.18
CA ILE A 383 -2.66 6.49 11.37
C ILE A 383 -2.68 5.49 10.21
N ASP A 384 -1.61 4.70 10.03
CA ASP A 384 -1.47 3.82 8.88
C ASP A 384 -2.63 2.84 8.79
N ARG A 385 -3.12 2.30 9.91
CA ARG A 385 -4.16 1.27 9.87
C ARG A 385 -5.48 1.72 9.22
N PRO A 386 -6.16 2.80 9.66
CA PRO A 386 -7.37 3.25 8.98
C PRO A 386 -7.12 3.65 7.52
N LEU A 387 -5.94 4.19 7.21
CA LEU A 387 -5.58 4.55 5.84
C LEU A 387 -5.30 3.32 4.97
N ASP A 388 -4.70 2.27 5.52
CA ASP A 388 -4.46 0.97 4.88
C ASP A 388 -5.78 0.32 4.46
N MET A 389 -6.75 0.25 5.39
CA MET A 389 -8.12 -0.20 5.09
C MET A 389 -8.74 0.55 3.90
N LEU A 390 -8.64 1.88 3.90
CA LEU A 390 -9.14 2.69 2.81
C LEU A 390 -8.44 2.37 1.49
N ARG A 391 -7.11 2.35 1.48
CA ARG A 391 -6.28 2.15 0.27
C ARG A 391 -6.49 0.78 -0.35
N THR A 392 -6.59 -0.28 0.46
CA THR A 392 -6.91 -1.63 -0.05
C THR A 392 -8.25 -1.62 -0.78
N SER A 393 -9.24 -0.89 -0.27
CA SER A 393 -10.55 -0.77 -0.92
C SER A 393 -10.46 -0.10 -2.29
N ILE A 394 -9.58 0.90 -2.43
CA ILE A 394 -9.32 1.58 -3.70
C ILE A 394 -8.59 0.66 -4.68
N ASN A 395 -7.63 -0.15 -4.22
CA ASN A 395 -6.97 -1.16 -5.05
C ASN A 395 -8.00 -2.13 -5.64
N ILE A 396 -8.89 -2.69 -4.81
CA ILE A 396 -9.96 -3.59 -5.28
C ILE A 396 -10.92 -2.91 -6.26
N ALA A 397 -11.27 -1.64 -6.04
CA ALA A 397 -12.06 -0.88 -7.01
C ALA A 397 -11.32 -0.75 -8.36
N GLY A 398 -10.01 -0.53 -8.34
CA GLY A 398 -9.17 -0.53 -9.54
C GLY A 398 -9.15 -1.88 -10.25
N ASP A 399 -8.99 -2.98 -9.51
CA ASP A 399 -8.98 -4.34 -10.06
C ASP A 399 -10.27 -4.65 -10.81
N LEU A 400 -11.41 -4.34 -10.19
CA LEU A 400 -12.72 -4.53 -10.79
C LEU A 400 -12.95 -3.59 -11.97
N ALA A 401 -12.46 -2.35 -11.91
CA ALA A 401 -12.59 -1.39 -13.00
C ALA A 401 -11.80 -1.83 -14.24
N VAL A 402 -10.55 -2.24 -14.05
CA VAL A 402 -9.68 -2.76 -15.11
C VAL A 402 -10.22 -4.08 -15.66
N SER A 403 -10.66 -4.99 -14.80
CA SER A 403 -11.28 -6.25 -15.22
C SER A 403 -12.52 -6.02 -16.09
N THR A 404 -13.37 -5.06 -15.73
CA THR A 404 -14.54 -4.66 -16.53
C THR A 404 -14.13 -4.07 -17.88
N ALA A 405 -13.12 -3.20 -17.91
CA ALA A 405 -12.63 -2.59 -19.14
C ALA A 405 -12.04 -3.62 -20.10
N VAL A 406 -11.19 -4.50 -19.60
CA VAL A 406 -10.56 -5.57 -20.37
C VAL A 406 -11.62 -6.55 -20.88
N ALA A 407 -12.58 -6.96 -20.04
CA ALA A 407 -13.69 -7.81 -20.45
C ALA A 407 -14.51 -7.18 -21.58
N SER A 408 -14.81 -5.89 -21.49
CA SER A 408 -15.54 -5.17 -22.53
C SER A 408 -14.77 -5.12 -23.85
N TRP A 409 -13.44 -5.04 -23.82
CA TRP A 409 -12.62 -4.96 -25.03
C TRP A 409 -12.29 -6.31 -25.66
N GLU A 410 -12.30 -7.39 -24.88
CA GLU A 410 -12.10 -8.76 -25.37
C GLU A 410 -13.42 -9.46 -25.76
N GLY A 411 -14.58 -8.79 -25.61
CA GLY A 411 -15.89 -9.40 -25.89
C GLY A 411 -16.35 -10.40 -24.84
N GLU A 412 -15.75 -10.35 -23.65
CA GLU A 412 -16.01 -11.24 -22.52
C GLU A 412 -16.83 -10.55 -21.41
N PHE A 413 -17.68 -9.61 -21.79
CA PHE A 413 -18.54 -8.80 -20.92
C PHE A 413 -20.03 -9.02 -21.23
N VAL A 414 -20.84 -9.19 -20.19
CA VAL A 414 -22.29 -9.39 -20.28
C VAL A 414 -23.00 -8.16 -19.70
N ARG A 415 -23.44 -7.28 -20.60
CA ARG A 415 -24.03 -5.99 -20.22
C ARG A 415 -25.32 -6.13 -19.41
N GLU A 416 -26.13 -7.13 -19.70
CA GLU A 416 -27.40 -7.40 -19.01
C GLU A 416 -27.18 -7.69 -17.52
N VAL A 417 -26.05 -8.34 -17.19
CA VAL A 417 -25.67 -8.61 -15.79
C VAL A 417 -25.27 -7.31 -15.09
N PHE A 418 -24.48 -6.45 -15.76
CA PHE A 418 -24.04 -5.16 -15.22
C PHE A 418 -25.20 -4.17 -15.00
N ASP A 419 -26.17 -4.14 -15.92
CA ASP A 419 -27.29 -3.19 -15.87
C ASP A 419 -28.43 -3.66 -14.94
N ARG A 420 -28.36 -4.89 -14.40
CA ARG A 420 -29.42 -5.43 -13.52
C ARG A 420 -29.45 -4.71 -12.16
N PRO A 421 -30.64 -4.48 -11.57
CA PRO A 421 -30.73 -4.03 -10.19
C PRO A 421 -30.16 -5.10 -9.25
N LEU A 422 -29.23 -4.70 -8.38
CA LEU A 422 -28.76 -5.57 -7.30
C LEU A 422 -29.76 -5.52 -6.14
N ASN A 423 -30.22 -6.69 -5.68
CA ASN A 423 -31.05 -6.77 -4.50
C ASN A 423 -30.18 -6.42 -3.27
N SER A 424 -30.58 -5.37 -2.57
CA SER A 424 -29.85 -4.73 -1.46
C SER A 424 -29.69 -5.59 -0.22
#